data_AF-A0A0R2BJJ2-F1
#
_entry.id   AF-A0A0R2BJJ2-F1
#
_cell.length_a   1.000
_cell.length_b   1.000
_cell.length_c   1.000
_cell.angle_alpha   90.00
_cell.angle_beta   90.00
_cell.angle_gamma   90.00
#
_symmetry.space_group_name_H-M   'P 1'
#
loop_
_entity.id
_entity.type
_entity.pdbx_description
1 polymer ?
#
loop_
_entity_poly.entity_id
_entity_poly.type
_entity_poly.pdbx_seq_one_letter_code
_entity_poly.pdbx_strand_id
1 'polypeptide(L)' 'MKRCKLTYWTGDKGGDGEFVTIEALLNIKDINRLMSDTPPKFIEAIINDGEWMAIPVENINKMVQVY' A
#
# COMPACT_ATOMS: atom_id res chain seq x y z
N MET A 1 4.86 -12.94 5.18
CA MET A 1 4.41 -11.84 4.30
C MET A 1 3.24 -12.34 3.46
N LYS A 2 2.38 -11.45 2.99
CA LYS A 2 1.24 -11.77 2.13
C LYS A 2 1.37 -10.99 0.82
N ARG A 3 1.16 -11.67 -0.30
CA ARG A 3 1.08 -11.03 -1.61
C ARG A 3 -0.25 -10.29 -1.70
N CYS A 4 -0.19 -9.02 -2.03
CA CYS A 4 -1.36 -8.15 -2.12
C CYS A 4 -1.28 -7.33 -3.41
N LYS A 5 -2.43 -7.07 -4.01
CA LYS A 5 -2.60 -6.00 -4.99
C LYS A 5 -2.99 -4.74 -4.25
N LEU A 6 -2.16 -3.70 -4.38
CA LEU A 6 -2.38 -2.40 -3.77
C LEU A 6 -2.70 -1.39 -4.86
N THR A 7 -3.83 -0.71 -4.74
CA THR A 7 -4.19 0.43 -5.59
C THR A 7 -4.00 1.70 -4.78
N TYR A 8 -3.11 2.58 -5.24
CA TYR A 8 -2.81 3.84 -4.56
C TYR A 8 -2.70 5.01 -5.54
N TRP A 9 -2.92 6.21 -5.04
CA TRP A 9 -2.81 7.45 -5.81
C TRP A 9 -1.35 7.89 -5.93
N THR A 10 -0.89 8.17 -7.15
CA THR A 10 0.49 8.57 -7.45
C THR A 10 0.69 10.07 -7.64
N GLY A 11 -0.39 10.86 -7.72
CA GLY A 11 -0.30 12.30 -7.91
C GLY A 11 -0.20 13.10 -6.61
N ASP A 12 0.17 14.36 -6.74
CA ASP A 12 0.12 15.32 -5.63
C ASP A 12 -1.33 15.70 -5.30
N LYS A 13 -1.60 16.05 -4.03
CA LYS A 13 -2.92 16.53 -3.60
C LYS A 13 -3.25 17.84 -4.35
N GLY A 14 -4.11 17.75 -5.38
CA GLY A 14 -4.58 18.87 -6.19
C GLY A 14 -3.92 19.02 -7.57
N GLY A 15 -3.04 18.08 -7.96
CA GLY A 15 -2.45 18.01 -9.31
C GLY A 15 -3.02 16.86 -10.15
N ASP A 16 -2.42 16.65 -11.32
CA ASP A 16 -2.70 15.48 -12.16
C ASP A 16 -2.12 14.23 -11.48
N GLY A 17 -2.96 13.23 -11.28
CA GLY A 17 -2.58 11.95 -10.71
C GLY A 17 -3.48 10.84 -11.21
N GLU A 18 -3.06 9.61 -10.96
CA GLU A 18 -3.86 8.45 -11.29
C GLU A 18 -3.78 7.39 -10.18
N PHE A 19 -4.76 6.50 -10.17
CA PHE A 19 -4.70 5.31 -9.33
C PHE A 19 -3.93 4.22 -10.06
N VAL A 20 -2.77 3.87 -9.52
CA VAL A 20 -1.95 2.76 -10.03
C VAL A 20 -2.16 1.54 -9.15
N THR A 21 -2.25 0.36 -9.77
CA THR A 21 -2.30 -0.92 -9.06
C THR A 21 -0.98 -1.65 -9.20
N ILE A 22 -0.37 -2.00 -8.07
CA ILE A 22 0.88 -2.75 -8.01
C ILE A 22 0.69 -4.07 -7.26
N GLU A 23 1.54 -5.05 -7.55
CA GLU A 23 1.70 -6.23 -6.69
C GLU A 23 2.81 -5.95 -5.67
N ALA A 24 2.52 -6.24 -4.41
CA ALA A 24 3.46 -6.04 -3.32
C ALA A 24 3.38 -7.17 -2.29
N LEU A 25 4.50 -7.40 -1.59
CA LEU A 25 4.53 -8.25 -0.40
C LEU A 25 4.47 -7.35 0.84
N LEU A 26 3.43 -7.57 1.64
CA LEU A 26 3.19 -6.83 2.88
C LEU A 26 3.39 -7.74 4.09
N ASN A 27 3.87 -7.16 5.19
CA ASN A 27 3.91 -7.87 6.46
C ASN A 27 2.50 -7.99 7.04
N ILE A 28 2.17 -9.15 7.60
CA ILE A 28 0.87 -9.40 8.24
C ILE A 28 0.64 -8.44 9.41
N LYS A 29 1.71 -8.07 10.12
CA LYS A 29 1.63 -7.07 11.19
C LYS A 29 1.14 -5.72 10.67
N ASP A 30 1.62 -5.27 9.52
CA ASP A 30 1.23 -3.97 8.96
C ASP A 30 -0.19 -4.02 8.39
N ILE A 31 -0.58 -5.13 7.75
CA ILE A 31 -1.97 -5.37 7.33
C ILE A 31 -2.93 -5.27 8.51
N ASN A 32 -2.60 -5.91 9.64
CA ASN A 32 -3.45 -5.85 10.83
C ASN A 32 -3.50 -4.45 11.44
N ARG A 33 -2.39 -3.69 11.38
CA ARG A 33 -2.34 -2.30 11.88
C ARG A 33 -3.19 -1.35 11.04
N LEU A 34 -3.34 -1.60 9.73
CA LEU A 34 -4.26 -0.83 8.89
C LEU A 34 -5.71 -0.92 9.34
N MET A 35 -6.10 -2.03 9.98
CA MET A 35 -7.45 -2.27 10.50
C MET A 35 -7.63 -1.84 11.97
N SER A 36 -6.60 -1.25 12.58
CA SER A 36 -6.66 -0.78 13.97
C SER A 36 -7.26 0.61 14.10
N ASP A 37 -7.68 0.99 15.31
CA ASP A 37 -8.23 2.34 15.60
C ASP A 37 -7.25 3.48 15.27
N THR A 38 -5.94 3.18 15.22
CA THR A 38 -4.89 4.13 14.85
C THR A 38 -4.01 3.54 13.75
N PRO A 39 -4.44 3.64 12.48
CA PRO A 39 -3.66 3.13 11.37
C PRO A 39 -2.34 3.90 11.23
N PRO A 40 -1.28 3.24 10.73
CA PRO A 40 0.00 3.90 10.50
C PRO A 40 -0.13 4.95 9.39
N LYS A 41 0.76 5.95 9.38
CA LYS A 41 0.80 6.95 8.30
C LYS A 41 1.33 6.36 6.98
N PHE A 42 2.23 5.39 7.08
CA PHE A 42 2.87 4.72 5.96
C PHE A 42 2.86 3.21 6.19
N ILE A 43 2.82 2.44 5.11
CA ILE A 43 3.11 1.01 5.12
C ILE A 43 4.36 0.72 4.31
N GLU A 44 5.16 -0.22 4.80
CA GLU A 44 6.31 -0.73 4.07
C GLU A 44 5.86 -1.91 3.20
N ALA A 45 6.13 -1.81 1.91
CA ALA A 45 5.76 -2.80 0.93
C ALA A 45 7.00 -3.19 0.12
N ILE A 46 7.24 -4.48 -0.05
CA ILE A 46 8.24 -4.94 -1.03
C ILE A 46 7.53 -5.01 -2.37
N ILE A 47 7.95 -4.17 -3.31
CA ILE A 47 7.43 -4.12 -4.68
C ILE A 47 8.38 -4.88 -5.61
N ASN A 48 8.08 -4.90 -6.90
CA ASN A 48 8.86 -5.52 -7.99
C ASN A 48 10.38 -5.62 -7.71
N ASP A 49 10.98 -6.76 -8.05
CA ASP A 49 12.42 -7.05 -7.90
C ASP A 49 13.00 -6.94 -6.48
N GLY A 50 12.16 -6.83 -5.45
CA GLY A 50 12.58 -6.85 -4.05
C GLY A 50 12.85 -5.48 -3.44
N GLU A 51 12.48 -4.39 -4.13
CA GLU A 51 12.64 -3.03 -3.61
C GLU A 51 11.63 -2.71 -2.51
N TRP A 52 12.09 -1.99 -1.49
CA TRP A 52 11.24 -1.50 -0.41
C TRP A 52 10.66 -0.14 -0.76
N MET A 53 9.35 -0.01 -0.63
CA MET A 53 8.62 1.23 -0.85
C MET A 53 7.77 1.56 0.39
N ALA A 54 7.86 2.80 0.84
CA ALA A 54 6.96 3.34 1.86
C ALA A 54 5.77 4.02 1.16
N ILE A 55 4.56 3.49 1.38
CA ILE A 55 3.34 3.99 0.74
C ILE A 55 2.49 4.72 1.78
N PRO A 56 2.13 6.00 1.56
CA PRO A 56 1.24 6.73 2.46
C PRO A 56 -0.12 6.06 2.50
N VAL A 57 -0.62 5.76 3.71
CA VAL A 57 -1.89 5.05 3.89
C VAL A 57 -3.07 5.87 3.39
N GLU A 58 -3.00 7.20 3.50
CA GLU A 58 -4.01 8.10 2.97
C GLU A 58 -4.16 8.06 1.44
N ASN A 59 -3.14 7.59 0.72
CA ASN A 59 -3.18 7.46 -0.73
C ASN A 59 -3.68 6.07 -1.17
N ILE A 60 -3.87 5.12 -0.25
CA ILE A 60 -4.34 3.78 -0.57
C ILE A 60 -5.86 3.83 -0.76
N ASN A 61 -6.28 3.48 -1.98
CA ASN A 61 -7.70 3.37 -2.31
C ASN A 61 -8.21 1.94 -2.07
N LYS A 62 -7.40 0.93 -2.39
CA LYS A 62 -7.80 -0.48 -2.28
C LYS A 62 -6.61 -1.38 -2.00
N MET A 63 -6.83 -2.39 -1.17
CA MET A 63 -5.88 -3.49 -0.94
C MET A 63 -6.61 -4.82 -1.05
N VAL A 64 -6.10 -5.74 -1.86
CA VAL A 64 -6.66 -7.08 -2.05
C VAL A 64 -5.56 -8.11 -1.87
N GLN A 65 -5.72 -9.03 -0.92
CA GLN A 65 -4.80 -10.15 -0.77
C GLN A 65 -4.94 -11.12 -1.95
N VAL A 66 -3.82 -11.50 -2.55
CA VAL A 66 -3.74 -12.52 -3.60
C VAL A 66 -3.34 -13.85 -2.97
N TYR A 67 -3.99 -14.93 -3.37
CA TYR A 67 -3.74 -16.30 -2.87
C TYR A 67 -2.44 -16.88 -3.40
#